data_AF-A0A7V2SPF3-F1
#
_entry.id   AF-A0A7V2SPF3-F1
#
_cell.length_a   1.000
_cell.length_b   1.000
_cell.length_c   1.000
_cell.angle_alpha   90.00
_cell.angle_beta   90.00
_cell.angle_gamma   90.00
#
_symmetry.space_group_name_H-M   'P 1'
#
loop_
_entity.id
_entity.type
_entity.pdbx_description
1 polymer ?
#
loop_
_entity_poly.entity_id
_entity_poly.type
_entity_poly.pdbx_seq_one_letter_code
_entity_poly.pdbx_strand_id
1 'polypeptide(L)'
;QAWIPKNIVVVNKRAFRKLDDKTKAAVLAAAAKAEARGWKMSMAETATKTKILKDNGIKIVKPTDKLMSGLKAIGATMLADWKKAAGPEGAAILKAYAN
;
A
#
# COMPACT_ATOMS: atom_id res chain seq x y z
N GLN A 1 5.92 2.32 13.02
CA GLN A 1 5.19 2.72 11.81
C GLN A 1 4.05 1.73 11.61
N ALA A 2 2.86 2.18 11.24
CA ALA A 2 1.69 1.32 11.02
C ALA A 2 1.79 0.65 9.63
N TRP A 3 0.67 0.30 8.99
CA TRP A 3 0.65 -0.21 7.62
C TRP A 3 0.63 0.92 6.58
N ILE A 4 0.98 0.59 5.32
CA ILE A 4 0.95 1.51 4.18
C ILE A 4 -0.13 1.03 3.19
N PRO A 5 -1.35 1.59 3.23
CA PRO A 5 -2.41 1.22 2.30
C PRO A 5 -2.08 1.70 0.87
N LYS A 6 -2.50 0.95 -0.14
CA LYS A 6 -2.24 1.27 -1.55
C LYS A 6 -3.49 1.84 -2.22
N ASN A 7 -3.32 2.95 -2.92
CA ASN A 7 -4.30 3.39 -3.91
C ASN A 7 -4.07 2.61 -5.21
N ILE A 8 -5.14 2.30 -5.93
CA ILE A 8 -5.09 1.55 -7.19
C ILE A 8 -5.93 2.31 -8.21
N VAL A 9 -5.36 2.52 -9.41
CA VAL A 9 -6.13 2.96 -10.57
C VAL A 9 -6.60 1.73 -11.32
N VAL A 10 -7.92 1.54 -11.38
CA VAL A 10 -8.56 0.43 -12.11
C VAL A 10 -9.22 0.96 -13.37
N VAL A 11 -9.20 0.17 -14.44
CA VAL A 11 -9.84 0.52 -15.71
C VAL A 11 -10.92 -0.50 -16.06
N ASN A 12 -11.95 -0.06 -16.78
CA ASN A 12 -13.00 -0.95 -17.25
C ASN A 12 -12.42 -1.99 -18.23
N LYS A 13 -12.63 -3.28 -17.93
CA LYS A 13 -12.08 -4.41 -18.71
C LYS A 13 -12.55 -4.42 -20.17
N ARG A 14 -13.81 -4.08 -20.44
CA ARG A 14 -14.37 -4.04 -21.82
C ARG A 14 -13.76 -2.89 -22.61
N ALA A 15 -13.67 -1.71 -22.02
CA ALA A 15 -13.07 -0.55 -22.66
C ALA A 15 -11.59 -0.79 -22.99
N PHE A 16 -10.81 -1.31 -22.04
CA PHE A 16 -9.40 -1.59 -22.26
C PHE A 16 -9.17 -2.64 -23.36
N ARG A 17 -10.02 -3.68 -23.43
CA ARG A 17 -9.92 -4.73 -24.47
C ARG A 17 -10.26 -4.24 -25.88
N LYS A 18 -11.08 -3.20 -26.01
CA LYS A 18 -11.44 -2.60 -27.30
C LYS A 18 -10.33 -1.74 -27.92
N LEU A 19 -9.32 -1.36 -27.14
CA LEU A 19 -8.16 -0.64 -27.66
C LEU A 19 -7.37 -1.54 -28.61
N ASP A 20 -6.72 -0.94 -29.61
CA ASP A 20 -5.70 -1.64 -30.39
C ASP A 20 -4.46 -1.94 -29.53
N ASP A 21 -3.62 -2.86 -29.98
CA ASP A 21 -2.51 -3.36 -29.15
C ASP A 21 -1.43 -2.31 -28.90
N LYS A 22 -1.20 -1.38 -29.84
CA LYS A 22 -0.26 -0.27 -29.65
C LYS A 22 -0.77 0.64 -28.54
N THR A 23 -2.07 0.95 -28.53
CA THR A 23 -2.68 1.78 -27.49
C THR A 23 -2.71 1.07 -26.12
N LYS A 24 -3.02 -0.24 -26.06
CA LYS A 24 -2.92 -1.02 -24.82
C LYS A 24 -1.50 -0.97 -24.23
N ALA A 25 -0.49 -1.19 -25.08
CA ALA A 25 0.91 -1.16 -24.68
C ALA A 25 1.30 0.23 -24.14
N ALA A 26 0.85 1.30 -24.80
CA ALA A 26 1.10 2.67 -24.34
C ALA A 26 0.49 2.95 -22.96
N VAL A 27 -0.76 2.51 -22.71
CA VAL A 27 -1.42 2.66 -21.41
C VAL A 27 -0.66 1.89 -20.32
N LEU A 28 -0.27 0.64 -20.58
CA LEU A 28 0.48 -0.16 -19.61
C LEU A 28 1.88 0.42 -19.32
N ALA A 29 2.56 0.93 -20.35
CA ALA A 29 3.85 1.61 -20.18
C ALA A 29 3.70 2.89 -19.34
N ALA A 30 2.64 3.66 -19.55
CA ALA A 30 2.33 4.83 -18.74
C ALA A 30 1.99 4.45 -17.29
N ALA A 31 1.23 3.36 -17.08
CA ALA A 31 0.90 2.84 -15.76
C ALA A 31 2.16 2.42 -14.98
N ALA A 32 3.08 1.67 -15.61
CA ALA A 32 4.34 1.27 -14.97
C ALA A 32 5.21 2.48 -14.56
N LYS A 33 5.32 3.49 -15.44
CA LYS A 33 6.02 4.75 -15.13
C LYS A 33 5.33 5.50 -13.97
N ALA A 34 4.00 5.52 -13.96
CA ALA A 34 3.22 6.19 -12.93
C ALA A 34 3.37 5.49 -11.57
N GLU A 35 3.37 4.15 -11.53
CA GLU A 35 3.58 3.37 -10.31
C GLU A 35 4.97 3.63 -9.71
N ALA A 36 6.04 3.52 -10.52
CA ALA A 36 7.40 3.79 -10.06
C ALA A 36 7.56 5.22 -9.53
N ARG A 37 6.97 6.20 -10.25
CA ARG A 37 6.93 7.60 -9.79
C ARG A 37 6.14 7.74 -8.49
N GLY A 38 4.98 7.08 -8.38
CA GLY A 38 4.11 7.10 -7.20
C GLY A 38 4.81 6.61 -5.94
N TRP A 39 5.53 5.49 -6.02
CA TRP A 39 6.34 4.97 -4.92
C TRP A 39 7.41 5.97 -4.46
N LYS A 40 8.21 6.49 -5.40
CA LYS A 40 9.26 7.47 -5.09
C LYS A 40 8.69 8.72 -4.42
N MET A 41 7.59 9.25 -4.96
CA MET A 41 6.92 10.42 -4.38
C MET A 41 6.37 10.12 -2.99
N SER A 42 5.70 8.97 -2.77
CA SER A 42 5.12 8.62 -1.47
C SER A 42 6.17 8.56 -0.36
N MET A 43 7.36 8.01 -0.64
CA MET A 43 8.46 7.97 0.32
C MET A 43 9.00 9.38 0.64
N ALA A 44 9.19 10.22 -0.39
CA ALA A 44 9.67 11.59 -0.21
C ALA A 44 8.64 12.49 0.52
N GLU A 45 7.35 12.33 0.18
CA GLU A 45 6.24 13.04 0.80
C GLU A 45 6.09 12.67 2.27
N THR A 46 6.33 11.42 2.66
CA THR A 46 6.27 11.01 4.07
C THR A 46 7.21 11.85 4.94
N ALA A 47 8.45 12.06 4.50
CA ALA A 47 9.42 12.90 5.21
C ALA A 47 9.00 14.38 5.20
N THR A 48 8.64 14.89 4.01
CA THR A 48 8.27 16.30 3.82
C THR A 48 7.05 16.68 4.64
N LYS A 49 5.99 15.88 4.60
CA LYS A 49 4.73 16.13 5.32
C LYS A 49 4.91 15.98 6.82
N THR A 50 5.69 15.00 7.28
CA THR A 50 6.02 14.86 8.71
C THR A 50 6.75 16.11 9.22
N LYS A 51 7.69 16.66 8.43
CA LYS A 51 8.36 17.92 8.76
C LYS A 51 7.38 19.09 8.84
N ILE A 52 6.49 19.24 7.85
CA ILE A 52 5.46 20.29 7.84
C ILE A 52 4.59 20.20 9.10
N LEU A 53 4.14 19.01 9.50
CA LEU A 53 3.37 18.83 10.74
C LEU A 53 4.15 19.35 11.95
N LYS A 54 5.43 18.97 12.07
CA LYS A 54 6.31 19.42 13.15
C LYS A 54 6.51 20.94 13.15
N ASP A 55 6.79 21.52 11.98
CA ASP A 55 6.99 22.97 11.82
C ASP A 55 5.72 23.76 12.19
N ASN A 56 4.54 23.18 11.98
CA ASN A 56 3.24 23.75 12.37
C ASN A 56 2.84 23.38 13.82
N GLY A 57 3.78 22.96 14.66
CA GLY A 57 3.55 22.78 16.11
C GLY A 57 3.01 21.41 16.53
N ILE A 58 2.86 20.45 15.62
CA ILE A 58 2.45 19.09 16.00
C ILE A 58 3.64 18.34 16.61
N LYS A 59 3.43 17.78 17.81
CA LYS A 59 4.42 16.93 18.48
C LYS A 59 4.45 15.55 17.85
N ILE A 60 5.51 15.26 17.10
CA ILE A 60 5.75 13.92 16.53
C ILE A 60 6.43 13.06 17.58
N VAL A 61 5.74 12.02 18.07
CA VAL A 61 6.25 11.11 19.08
C VAL A 61 6.47 9.72 18.51
N LYS A 62 7.53 9.05 18.96
CA LYS A 62 7.70 7.62 18.72
C LYS A 62 6.74 6.86 19.63
N PRO A 63 5.94 5.91 19.11
CA PRO A 63 5.10 5.06 19.95
C PRO A 63 5.92 4.32 21.02
N THR A 64 5.37 4.22 22.23
CA THR A 64 5.99 3.46 23.33
C THR A 64 5.97 1.97 23.04
N ASP A 65 6.84 1.20 23.71
CA ASP A 65 6.88 -0.25 23.53
C ASP A 65 5.56 -0.92 23.93
N LYS A 66 4.90 -0.44 25.00
CA LYS A 66 3.57 -0.91 25.42
C LYS A 66 2.51 -0.67 24.34
N LEU A 67 2.54 0.50 23.69
CA LEU A 67 1.60 0.78 22.60
C LEU A 67 1.90 -0.09 21.38
N MET A 68 3.18 -0.25 21.02
CA MET A 68 3.60 -1.08 19.89
C MET A 68 3.26 -2.56 20.10
N SER A 69 3.43 -3.09 21.30
CA SER A 69 3.08 -4.48 21.60
C SER A 69 1.56 -4.71 21.50
N GLY A 70 0.75 -3.78 22.03
CA GLY A 70 -0.71 -3.83 21.89
C GLY A 70 -1.16 -3.80 20.43
N LEU A 71 -0.62 -2.89 19.63
CA LEU A 71 -0.95 -2.80 18.19
C LEU A 71 -0.52 -4.06 17.42
N LYS A 72 0.62 -4.67 17.75
CA LYS A 72 1.05 -5.94 17.16
C LYS A 72 0.11 -7.10 17.52
N ALA A 73 -0.35 -7.16 18.77
CA ALA A 73 -1.31 -8.18 19.20
C ALA A 73 -2.64 -8.05 18.42
N ILE A 74 -3.15 -6.83 18.28
CA ILE A 74 -4.34 -6.54 17.45
C ILE A 74 -4.09 -6.96 15.99
N GLY A 75 -2.94 -6.59 15.42
CA GLY A 75 -2.58 -6.96 14.06
C GLY A 75 -2.50 -8.48 13.84
N ALA A 76 -2.06 -9.24 14.84
CA ALA A 76 -2.04 -10.70 14.80
C ALA A 76 -3.46 -11.29 14.76
N THR A 77 -4.38 -10.76 15.58
CA THR A 77 -5.80 -11.14 15.56
C THR A 77 -6.43 -10.82 14.20
N MET A 78 -6.24 -9.59 13.70
CA MET A 78 -6.74 -9.18 12.39
C MET A 78 -6.22 -10.07 11.26
N LEU A 79 -4.93 -10.44 11.30
CA LEU A 79 -4.33 -11.34 10.31
C LEU A 79 -4.92 -12.75 10.40
N ALA A 80 -5.17 -13.27 11.60
CA ALA A 80 -5.78 -14.58 11.79
C ALA A 80 -7.20 -14.62 11.22
N ASP A 81 -8.00 -13.60 11.48
CA ASP A 81 -9.37 -13.52 10.97
C ASP A 81 -9.40 -13.28 9.45
N TRP A 82 -8.51 -12.44 8.94
CA TRP A 82 -8.34 -12.27 7.49
C TRP A 82 -7.94 -13.58 6.81
N LYS A 83 -7.02 -14.37 7.39
CA LYS A 83 -6.64 -15.69 6.85
C LYS A 83 -7.82 -16.64 6.75
N LYS A 84 -8.68 -16.69 7.78
CA LYS A 84 -9.90 -17.52 7.76
C LYS A 84 -10.85 -17.08 6.65
N ALA A 85 -11.04 -15.76 6.50
CA ALA A 85 -11.95 -15.20 5.50
C ALA A 85 -11.42 -15.29 4.06
N ALA A 86 -10.11 -15.09 3.86
CA ALA A 86 -9.48 -15.05 2.54
C ALA A 86 -9.15 -16.43 1.95
N GLY A 87 -9.21 -17.50 2.76
CA GLY A 87 -9.10 -18.87 2.27
C GLY A 87 -7.73 -19.23 1.68
N PRO A 88 -7.69 -20.23 0.77
CA PRO A 88 -6.44 -20.72 0.17
C PRO A 88 -5.65 -19.65 -0.59
N GLU A 89 -6.32 -18.76 -1.32
CA GLU A 89 -5.70 -17.67 -2.06
C GLU A 89 -5.01 -16.67 -1.13
N GLY A 90 -5.68 -16.31 -0.02
CA GLY A 90 -5.09 -15.45 1.00
C GLY A 90 -3.85 -16.07 1.64
N ALA A 91 -3.88 -17.39 1.92
CA ALA A 91 -2.72 -18.11 2.43
C ALA A 91 -1.55 -18.11 1.44
N ALA A 92 -1.83 -18.27 0.14
CA ALA A 92 -0.82 -18.20 -0.91
C ALA A 92 -0.16 -16.82 -1.01
N ILE A 93 -0.95 -15.74 -0.92
CA ILE A 93 -0.42 -14.36 -0.91
C ILE A 93 0.54 -14.14 0.27
N LEU A 94 0.16 -14.59 1.47
CA LEU A 94 1.01 -14.43 2.66
C LEU A 94 2.29 -15.26 2.57
N LYS A 95 2.22 -16.47 2.00
CA LYS A 95 3.41 -17.28 1.73
C LYS A 95 4.35 -16.58 0.74
N ALA A 96 3.81 -15.99 -0.32
CA ALA A 96 4.60 -15.26 -1.31
C ALA A 96 5.26 -13.99 -0.73
N TYR A 97 4.62 -13.33 0.23
CA TYR A 97 5.17 -12.15 0.93
C TYR A 97 6.25 -12.51 1.97
N ALA A 98 6.15 -13.69 2.59
CA ALA A 98 7.06 -14.11 3.66
C ALA A 98 8.38 -14.74 3.16
N ASN A 99 8.50 -14.97 1.84
CA ASN A 99 9.73 -15.42 1.19
C ASN A 99 10.61 -14.23 0.80
#